data_AF-A0A3R9M594-F1
#
_entry.id   AF-A0A3R9M594-F1
#
_cell.length_a   1.000
_cell.length_b   1.000
_cell.length_c   1.000
_cell.angle_alpha   90.00
_cell.angle_beta   90.00
_cell.angle_gamma   90.00
#
_symmetry.space_group_name_H-M   'P 1'
#
loop_
_entity.id
_entity.type
_entity.pdbx_description
1 polymer ?
#
loop_
_entity_poly.entity_id
_entity_poly.type
_entity_poly.pdbx_seq_one_letter_code
_entity_poly.pdbx_strand_id
1 'polypeptide(L)'
;MNENRNLLRFLQELIDGLVDLISEKEYQEFVLDSLKLSKQELDKESDFCPDILYNRLENIDEQDILTFQVLDKKTNPLVWNCIANFFVLVCHYSYIASEEIYLPQSIESVDENILEVLSLSYKQILAENGELISQITGPEIEGYLKDELVKNYFGPLFILDENG
;
A
#
# COMPACT_ATOMS: atom_id res chain seq x y z
N MET A 1 -4.55 -2.21 15.34
CA MET A 1 -3.09 -2.25 15.19
C MET A 1 -2.48 -1.07 15.91
N ASN A 2 -1.46 -1.26 16.75
CA ASN A 2 -0.64 -0.12 17.19
C ASN A 2 0.03 0.50 15.96
N GLU A 3 0.18 1.81 15.98
CA GLU A 3 0.94 2.57 14.98
C GLU A 3 2.30 1.92 14.67
N ASN A 4 2.44 1.30 13.49
CA ASN A 4 3.72 0.75 13.04
C ASN A 4 4.16 1.44 11.73
N ARG A 5 4.95 2.50 11.88
CA ARG A 5 5.48 3.27 10.74
C ARG A 5 6.46 2.47 9.89
N ASN A 6 7.21 1.54 10.46
CA ASN A 6 8.12 0.70 9.68
C ASN A 6 7.33 -0.20 8.73
N LEU A 7 6.20 -0.74 9.19
CA LEU A 7 5.28 -1.50 8.35
C LEU A 7 4.71 -0.66 7.20
N LEU A 8 4.22 0.55 7.49
CA LEU A 8 3.65 1.41 6.44
C LEU A 8 4.71 1.86 5.43
N ARG A 9 5.93 2.18 5.88
CA ARG A 9 7.04 2.52 4.98
C ARG A 9 7.50 1.32 4.17
N PHE A 10 7.55 0.13 4.75
CA PHE A 10 7.83 -1.08 4.01
C PHE A 10 6.77 -1.34 2.93
N LEU A 11 5.49 -1.21 3.27
CA LEU A 11 4.39 -1.35 2.31
C LEU A 11 4.48 -0.31 1.20
N GLN A 12 4.81 0.95 1.52
CA GLN A 12 5.02 2.01 0.52
C GLN A 12 6.02 1.56 -0.56
N GLU A 13 7.17 1.01 -0.18
CA GLU A 13 8.19 0.54 -1.13
C GLU A 13 7.68 -0.65 -1.96
N LEU A 14 6.94 -1.58 -1.34
CA LEU A 14 6.33 -2.69 -2.07
C LEU A 14 5.33 -2.21 -3.13
N ILE A 15 4.48 -1.23 -2.78
CA ILE A 15 3.45 -0.70 -3.65
C ILE A 15 4.03 0.16 -4.77
N ASP A 16 5.08 0.93 -4.50
CA ASP A 16 5.81 1.67 -5.53
C ASP A 16 6.29 0.74 -6.66
N GLY A 17 6.84 -0.42 -6.30
CA GLY A 17 7.24 -1.45 -7.25
C GLY A 17 6.09 -2.09 -8.06
N LEU A 18 4.83 -1.89 -7.69
CA LEU A 18 3.68 -2.40 -8.45
C LEU A 18 3.16 -1.42 -9.50
N VAL A 19 3.54 -0.15 -9.44
CA VAL A 19 2.98 0.90 -10.30
C VAL A 19 3.17 0.59 -11.78
N ASP A 20 4.35 0.10 -12.16
CA ASP A 20 4.68 -0.22 -13.55
C ASP A 20 3.81 -1.36 -14.13
N LEU A 21 3.10 -2.12 -13.29
CA LEU A 21 2.16 -3.16 -13.71
C LEU A 21 0.76 -2.61 -14.06
N ILE A 22 0.46 -1.36 -13.69
CA ILE A 22 -0.81 -0.72 -14.05
C ILE A 22 -0.82 -0.45 -15.54
N SER A 23 -1.88 -0.85 -16.23
CA SER A 23 -1.94 -0.85 -17.70
C SER A 23 -2.07 0.54 -18.33
N GLU A 24 -2.80 1.45 -17.67
CA GLU A 24 -3.07 2.79 -18.19
C GLU A 24 -2.13 3.82 -17.54
N LYS A 25 -1.46 4.62 -18.38
CA LYS A 25 -0.47 5.60 -17.92
C LYS A 25 -1.08 6.65 -16.98
N GLU A 26 -2.31 7.08 -17.27
CA GLU A 26 -3.03 8.03 -16.40
C GLU A 26 -3.21 7.48 -14.98
N TYR A 27 -3.51 6.18 -14.86
CA TYR A 27 -3.69 5.53 -13.57
C TYR A 27 -2.35 5.35 -12.84
N GLN A 28 -1.26 5.04 -13.58
CA GLN A 28 0.09 5.06 -13.02
C GLN A 28 0.46 6.42 -12.44
N GLU A 29 0.28 7.49 -13.22
CA GLU A 29 0.58 8.86 -12.81
C GLU A 29 -0.22 9.25 -11.56
N PHE A 30 -1.51 8.89 -11.53
CA PHE A 30 -2.35 9.12 -10.37
C PHE A 30 -1.85 8.39 -9.12
N VAL A 31 -1.50 7.10 -9.23
CA VAL A 31 -1.01 6.30 -8.10
C VAL A 31 0.34 6.84 -7.62
N LEU A 32 1.25 7.21 -8.50
CA LEU A 32 2.53 7.84 -8.13
C LEU A 32 2.33 9.15 -7.38
N ASP A 33 1.40 10.00 -7.82
CA ASP A 33 1.10 11.24 -7.11
C ASP A 33 0.46 10.98 -5.74
N SER A 34 -0.39 9.95 -5.63
CA SER A 34 -0.94 9.50 -4.35
C SER A 34 0.15 8.95 -3.41
N LEU A 35 1.12 8.22 -3.94
CA LEU A 35 2.24 7.67 -3.17
C LEU A 35 3.18 8.77 -2.64
N LYS A 36 3.32 9.89 -3.36
CA LYS A 36 4.05 11.07 -2.85
C LYS A 36 3.34 11.66 -1.63
N LEU A 37 2.01 11.75 -1.66
CA LEU A 37 1.21 12.25 -0.54
C LEU A 37 1.31 11.33 0.68
N SER A 38 1.20 10.00 0.49
CA SER A 38 1.38 9.06 1.59
C SER A 38 2.78 9.13 2.18
N LYS A 39 3.82 9.33 1.37
CA LYS A 39 5.20 9.52 1.85
C LYS A 39 5.33 10.79 2.71
N GLN A 40 4.75 11.91 2.28
CA GLN A 40 4.73 13.16 3.06
C GLN A 40 4.09 12.95 4.44
N GLU A 41 2.95 12.26 4.48
CA GLU A 41 2.26 11.89 5.72
C GLU A 41 3.13 10.99 6.62
N LEU A 42 3.74 9.95 6.04
CA LEU A 42 4.61 9.01 6.77
C LEU A 42 5.90 9.65 7.29
N ASP A 43 6.40 10.67 6.61
CA ASP A 43 7.58 11.43 7.02
C ASP A 43 7.26 12.57 8.00
N LYS A 44 5.96 12.79 8.29
CA LYS A 44 5.50 13.80 9.24
C LYS A 44 5.98 15.21 8.86
N GLU A 45 6.06 15.49 7.56
CA GLU A 45 6.14 16.87 7.09
C GLU A 45 4.84 17.56 7.58
N SER A 46 4.96 18.48 8.56
CA SER A 46 3.91 19.01 9.45
C SER A 46 2.54 19.33 8.82
N ASP A 47 1.48 19.35 9.65
CA ASP A 47 0.10 19.81 9.32
C ASP A 47 -0.55 19.11 8.10
N PHE A 48 -0.13 17.89 7.78
CA PHE A 48 -0.76 17.10 6.72
C PHE A 48 -2.22 16.80 7.08
N CYS A 49 -3.13 17.14 6.17
CA CYS A 49 -4.56 16.93 6.38
C CYS A 49 -4.94 15.51 5.92
N PRO A 50 -5.47 14.65 6.81
CA PRO A 50 -5.76 13.26 6.48
C PRO A 50 -6.80 13.12 5.34
N ASP A 51 -7.72 14.08 5.21
CA ASP A 51 -8.68 14.14 4.11
C ASP A 51 -8.03 14.25 2.72
N ILE A 52 -6.83 14.85 2.62
CA ILE A 52 -6.10 14.91 1.34
C ILE A 52 -5.76 13.51 0.86
N LEU A 53 -5.31 12.65 1.77
CA LEU A 53 -4.96 11.26 1.45
C LEU A 53 -6.22 10.42 1.22
N TYR A 54 -7.25 10.61 2.04
CA TYR A 54 -8.52 9.90 1.87
C TYR A 54 -9.19 10.24 0.53
N ASN A 55 -9.14 11.50 0.07
CA ASN A 55 -9.63 11.87 -1.26
C ASN A 55 -8.89 11.18 -2.43
N ARG A 56 -7.70 10.61 -2.20
CA ARG A 56 -7.02 9.76 -3.19
C ARG A 56 -7.55 8.34 -3.19
N LEU A 57 -7.98 7.84 -2.03
CA LEU A 57 -8.59 6.53 -1.86
C LEU A 57 -10.01 6.50 -2.40
N GLU A 58 -10.84 7.46 -2.00
CA GLU A 58 -12.27 7.53 -2.31
C GLU A 58 -12.72 9.00 -2.36
N ASN A 59 -13.26 9.46 -3.48
CA ASN A 59 -13.78 10.81 -3.61
C ASN A 59 -15.09 10.90 -4.40
N ILE A 60 -15.67 12.10 -4.38
CA ILE A 60 -16.99 12.37 -4.98
C ILE A 60 -16.91 12.46 -6.52
N ASP A 61 -15.75 12.82 -7.06
CA ASP A 61 -15.55 13.02 -8.50
C ASP A 61 -15.23 11.72 -9.24
N GLU A 62 -15.23 10.57 -8.55
CA GLU A 62 -14.94 9.23 -9.09
C GLU A 62 -13.54 9.18 -9.75
N GLN A 63 -12.60 10.01 -9.30
CA GLN A 63 -11.20 10.00 -9.72
C GLN A 63 -10.32 9.62 -8.54
N ASP A 64 -10.41 8.37 -8.13
CA ASP A 64 -9.74 7.80 -6.97
C ASP A 64 -9.33 6.35 -7.20
N ILE A 65 -8.58 5.80 -6.25
CA ILE A 65 -8.05 4.43 -6.31
C ILE A 65 -9.17 3.39 -6.38
N LEU A 66 -10.23 3.53 -5.59
CA LEU A 66 -11.32 2.54 -5.57
C LEU A 66 -12.09 2.56 -6.91
N THR A 67 -12.27 3.73 -7.50
CA THR A 67 -12.88 3.87 -8.82
C THR A 67 -11.99 3.27 -9.90
N PHE A 68 -10.70 3.57 -9.90
CA PHE A 68 -9.78 3.01 -10.90
C PHE A 68 -9.62 1.49 -10.78
N GLN A 69 -9.63 0.94 -9.57
CA GLN A 69 -9.72 -0.50 -9.33
C GLN A 69 -10.96 -1.11 -10.01
N VAL A 70 -12.10 -0.41 -10.01
CA VAL A 70 -13.32 -0.88 -10.68
C VAL A 70 -13.26 -0.67 -12.19
N LEU A 71 -12.72 0.44 -12.69
CA LEU A 71 -12.73 0.77 -14.12
C LEU A 71 -11.66 0.03 -14.92
N ASP A 72 -10.47 -0.18 -14.36
CA ASP A 72 -9.37 -0.84 -15.03
C ASP A 72 -9.61 -2.34 -15.14
N LYS A 73 -9.96 -2.80 -16.35
CA LYS A 73 -10.21 -4.22 -16.65
C LYS A 73 -8.98 -4.95 -17.19
N LYS A 74 -7.85 -4.28 -17.32
CA LYS A 74 -6.63 -4.82 -17.95
C LYS A 74 -5.56 -5.16 -16.91
N THR A 75 -5.38 -4.32 -15.90
CA THR A 75 -4.43 -4.57 -14.81
C THR A 75 -4.90 -5.76 -13.97
N ASN A 76 -3.94 -6.56 -13.48
CA ASN A 76 -4.26 -7.66 -12.56
C ASN A 76 -5.00 -7.09 -11.33
N PRO A 77 -6.22 -7.57 -10.99
CA PRO A 77 -6.97 -7.07 -9.85
C PRO A 77 -6.22 -7.13 -8.52
N LEU A 78 -5.26 -8.05 -8.38
CA LEU A 78 -4.42 -8.14 -7.18
C LEU A 78 -3.51 -6.91 -7.01
N VAL A 79 -3.04 -6.30 -8.11
CA VAL A 79 -2.25 -5.06 -8.07
C VAL A 79 -3.10 -3.95 -7.46
N TRP A 80 -4.32 -3.77 -7.97
CA TRP A 80 -5.26 -2.79 -7.43
C TRP A 80 -5.67 -3.11 -5.99
N ASN A 81 -5.87 -4.38 -5.63
CA ASN A 81 -6.13 -4.77 -4.25
C ASN A 81 -4.98 -4.39 -3.31
N CYS A 82 -3.73 -4.59 -3.73
CA CYS A 82 -2.56 -4.18 -2.95
C CYS A 82 -2.52 -2.66 -2.76
N ILE A 83 -2.70 -1.89 -3.82
CA ILE A 83 -2.71 -0.42 -3.77
C ILE A 83 -3.85 0.06 -2.86
N ALA A 84 -5.09 -0.40 -3.09
CA ALA A 84 -6.25 0.02 -2.30
C ALA A 84 -6.09 -0.30 -0.80
N ASN A 85 -5.68 -1.53 -0.47
CA ASN A 85 -5.48 -1.92 0.94
C ASN A 85 -4.34 -1.13 1.62
N PHE A 86 -3.29 -0.78 0.88
CA PHE A 86 -2.26 0.13 1.39
C PHE A 86 -2.84 1.51 1.71
N PHE A 87 -3.61 2.10 0.78
CA PHE A 87 -4.23 3.41 1.01
C PHE A 87 -5.25 3.40 2.14
N VAL A 88 -6.03 2.33 2.28
CA VAL A 88 -6.90 2.10 3.44
C VAL A 88 -6.10 2.13 4.74
N LEU A 89 -4.97 1.41 4.82
CA LEU A 89 -4.09 1.38 5.99
C LEU A 89 -3.51 2.74 6.34
N VAL A 90 -2.93 3.45 5.36
CA VAL A 90 -2.28 4.74 5.63
C VAL A 90 -3.31 5.83 5.93
N CYS A 91 -4.50 5.81 5.33
CA CYS A 91 -5.60 6.70 5.70
C CYS A 91 -6.06 6.42 7.12
N HIS A 92 -6.35 5.17 7.47
CA HIS A 92 -6.74 4.79 8.84
C HIS A 92 -5.71 5.31 9.86
N TYR A 93 -4.43 5.07 9.59
CA TYR A 93 -3.35 5.57 10.43
C TYR A 93 -3.36 7.09 10.55
N SER A 94 -3.47 7.81 9.43
CA SER A 94 -3.45 9.28 9.40
C SER A 94 -4.61 9.90 10.17
N TYR A 95 -5.81 9.34 10.06
CA TYR A 95 -6.99 9.79 10.83
C TYR A 95 -6.80 9.57 12.33
N ILE A 96 -6.31 8.41 12.74
CA ILE A 96 -6.03 8.11 14.15
C ILE A 96 -4.95 9.05 14.71
N ALA A 97 -3.87 9.28 13.95
CA ALA A 97 -2.79 10.18 14.35
C ALA A 97 -3.23 11.65 14.45
N SER A 98 -4.24 12.04 13.67
CA SER A 98 -4.84 13.39 13.66
C SER A 98 -5.98 13.56 14.69
N GLU A 99 -6.25 12.53 15.51
CA GLU A 99 -7.35 12.52 16.49
C GLU A 99 -8.74 12.77 15.87
N GLU A 100 -8.94 12.37 14.62
CA GLU A 100 -10.22 12.53 13.94
C GLU A 100 -11.34 11.71 14.61
N ILE A 101 -12.49 12.35 14.81
CA ILE A 101 -13.61 11.78 15.57
C ILE A 101 -14.42 10.79 14.73
N TYR A 102 -14.43 10.98 13.40
CA TYR A 102 -15.23 10.18 12.48
C TYR A 102 -14.33 9.57 11.41
N LEU A 103 -14.31 8.24 11.37
CA LEU A 103 -13.65 7.48 10.32
C LEU A 103 -14.68 7.15 9.22
N PRO A 104 -14.41 7.49 7.96
CA PRO A 104 -15.19 6.99 6.84
C PRO A 104 -15.24 5.45 6.82
N GLN A 105 -16.36 4.89 6.36
CA GLN A 105 -16.61 3.43 6.40
C GLN A 105 -15.48 2.61 5.77
N SER A 106 -14.91 3.10 4.67
CA SER A 106 -13.83 2.44 3.92
C SER A 106 -12.52 2.28 4.70
N ILE A 107 -12.34 3.06 5.78
CA ILE A 107 -11.16 3.00 6.65
C ILE A 107 -11.50 2.68 8.11
N GLU A 108 -12.78 2.71 8.49
CA GLU A 108 -13.24 2.36 9.84
C GLU A 108 -13.06 0.86 10.13
N SER A 109 -13.28 0.01 9.12
CA SER A 109 -13.30 -1.45 9.27
C SER A 109 -11.93 -2.12 9.13
N VAL A 110 -10.84 -1.37 9.28
CA VAL A 110 -9.48 -1.90 9.17
C VAL A 110 -9.18 -2.84 10.33
N ASP A 111 -8.92 -4.11 10.02
CA ASP A 111 -8.55 -5.15 10.97
C ASP A 111 -7.19 -5.81 10.60
N GLU A 112 -6.77 -6.81 11.38
CA GLU A 112 -5.49 -7.50 11.15
C GLU A 112 -5.48 -8.36 9.87
N ASN A 113 -6.65 -8.69 9.30
CA ASN A 113 -6.73 -9.51 8.09
C ASN A 113 -6.22 -8.74 6.86
N ILE A 114 -6.23 -7.41 6.88
CA ILE A 114 -5.75 -6.60 5.76
C ILE A 114 -4.28 -6.88 5.43
N LEU A 115 -3.45 -7.15 6.45
CA LEU A 115 -2.03 -7.46 6.27
C LEU A 115 -1.83 -8.85 5.67
N GLU A 116 -2.66 -9.82 6.07
CA GLU A 116 -2.66 -11.16 5.49
C GLU A 116 -3.11 -11.11 4.03
N VAL A 117 -4.19 -10.38 3.73
CA VAL A 117 -4.68 -10.19 2.36
C VAL A 117 -3.63 -9.49 1.49
N LEU A 118 -2.98 -8.45 2.00
CA LEU A 118 -1.88 -7.76 1.31
C LEU A 118 -0.72 -8.72 1.01
N SER A 119 -0.24 -9.45 2.01
CA SER A 119 0.87 -10.39 1.86
C SER A 119 0.56 -11.49 0.83
N LEU A 120 -0.63 -12.09 0.92
CA LEU A 120 -1.06 -13.14 -0.01
C LEU A 120 -1.23 -12.61 -1.44
N SER A 121 -1.83 -11.43 -1.61
CA SER A 121 -2.01 -10.80 -2.92
C SER A 121 -0.64 -10.48 -3.55
N TYR A 122 0.28 -9.92 -2.76
CA TYR A 122 1.62 -9.61 -3.22
C TYR A 122 2.41 -10.86 -3.60
N LYS A 123 2.33 -11.92 -2.79
CA LYS A 123 2.95 -13.22 -3.08
C LYS A 123 2.49 -13.79 -4.44
N GLN A 124 1.20 -13.68 -4.73
CA GLN A 124 0.64 -14.13 -6.00
C GLN A 124 1.15 -13.28 -7.19
N ILE A 125 1.25 -11.96 -7.02
CA ILE A 125 1.84 -11.08 -8.04
C ILE A 125 3.30 -11.47 -8.31
N LEU A 126 4.10 -11.72 -7.27
CA LEU A 126 5.49 -12.15 -7.40
C LEU A 126 5.66 -13.48 -8.12
N ALA A 127 4.71 -14.42 -7.95
CA ALA A 127 4.76 -15.69 -8.67
C ALA A 127 4.65 -15.52 -10.20
N GLU A 128 4.00 -14.43 -10.65
CA GLU A 128 3.85 -14.08 -12.06
C GLU A 128 4.92 -13.07 -12.55
N ASN A 129 5.57 -12.36 -11.62
CA ASN A 129 6.49 -11.24 -11.89
C ASN A 129 7.72 -11.31 -10.97
N GLY A 130 8.43 -12.44 -11.00
CA GLY A 130 9.49 -12.75 -10.03
C GLY A 130 10.66 -11.74 -10.03
N GLU A 131 10.85 -11.00 -11.11
CA GLU A 131 11.85 -9.94 -11.22
C GLU A 131 11.56 -8.73 -10.30
N LEU A 132 10.32 -8.50 -9.89
CA LEU A 132 9.94 -7.38 -9.02
C LEU A 132 10.68 -7.43 -7.70
N ILE A 133 10.88 -8.63 -7.13
CA ILE A 133 11.60 -8.76 -5.86
C ILE A 133 13.00 -8.13 -5.94
N SER A 134 13.67 -8.27 -7.08
CA SER A 134 15.02 -7.73 -7.29
C SER A 134 15.06 -6.20 -7.45
N GLN A 135 13.94 -5.61 -7.87
CA GLN A 135 13.78 -4.17 -8.04
C GLN A 135 13.55 -3.46 -6.70
N ILE A 136 12.95 -4.17 -5.74
CA ILE A 136 12.56 -3.61 -4.45
C ILE A 136 13.61 -3.96 -3.37
N THR A 137 14.47 -4.96 -3.59
CA THR A 137 15.54 -5.31 -2.64
C THR A 137 16.59 -4.20 -2.51
N GLY A 138 16.83 -3.76 -1.28
CA GLY A 138 17.89 -2.82 -0.93
C GLY A 138 18.08 -2.69 0.59
N PRO A 139 19.10 -1.93 1.05
CA PRO A 139 19.41 -1.77 2.48
C PRO A 139 18.23 -1.25 3.31
N GLU A 140 17.33 -0.48 2.69
CA GLU A 140 16.13 0.06 3.34
C GLU A 140 15.10 -1.05 3.65
N ILE A 141 14.79 -1.92 2.68
CA ILE A 141 13.94 -3.10 2.89
C ILE A 141 14.53 -4.05 3.94
N GLU A 142 15.83 -4.32 3.89
CA GLU A 142 16.51 -5.13 4.92
C GLU A 142 16.41 -4.52 6.32
N GLY A 143 16.39 -3.19 6.39
CA GLY A 143 16.12 -2.45 7.62
C GLY A 143 14.73 -2.73 8.17
N TYR A 144 13.70 -2.64 7.33
CA TYR A 144 12.31 -2.89 7.72
C TYR A 144 12.02 -4.35 8.07
N LEU A 145 12.69 -5.33 7.43
CA LEU A 145 12.52 -6.76 7.72
C LEU A 145 12.96 -7.17 9.14
N LYS A 146 13.60 -6.27 9.90
CA LYS A 146 13.90 -6.47 11.32
C LYS A 146 12.70 -6.20 12.23
N ASP A 147 11.70 -5.47 11.74
CA ASP A 147 10.45 -5.24 12.45
C ASP A 147 9.62 -6.53 12.53
N GLU A 148 9.09 -6.85 13.71
CA GLU A 148 8.39 -8.13 13.92
C GLU A 148 7.14 -8.27 13.06
N LEU A 149 6.34 -7.21 12.87
CA LEU A 149 5.14 -7.29 12.04
C LEU A 149 5.51 -7.45 10.56
N VAL A 150 6.47 -6.67 10.08
CA VAL A 150 6.97 -6.80 8.70
C VAL A 150 7.50 -8.20 8.46
N LYS A 151 8.34 -8.72 9.36
CA LYS A 151 8.89 -10.06 9.27
C LYS A 151 7.81 -11.14 9.26
N ASN A 152 6.81 -11.03 10.13
CA ASN A 152 5.77 -12.04 10.26
C ASN A 152 4.90 -12.15 9.01
N TYR A 153 4.48 -11.01 8.44
CA TYR A 153 3.59 -11.02 7.28
C TYR A 153 4.34 -11.09 5.94
N PHE A 154 5.46 -10.39 5.80
CA PHE A 154 6.13 -10.18 4.51
C PHE A 154 7.52 -10.81 4.42
N GLY A 155 8.11 -11.24 5.54
CA GLY A 155 9.37 -11.98 5.55
C GLY A 155 9.39 -13.18 4.59
N PRO A 156 8.33 -14.00 4.51
CA PRO A 156 8.27 -15.13 3.56
C PRO A 156 8.37 -14.75 2.08
N LEU A 157 8.14 -13.49 1.70
CA LEU A 157 8.29 -13.03 0.31
C LEU A 157 9.75 -12.97 -0.15
N PHE A 158 10.68 -12.78 0.80
CA PHE A 158 12.11 -12.61 0.53
C PHE A 158 12.93 -13.85 0.84
N ILE A 159 12.30 -14.87 1.40
CA ILE A 159 12.90 -16.19 1.48
C ILE A 159 12.75 -16.79 0.09
N LEU A 160 13.85 -16.84 -0.66
CA LEU A 160 13.93 -17.64 -1.87
C LEU A 160 13.45 -19.05 -1.49
N ASP A 161 12.32 -19.48 -2.04
CA ASP A 161 11.98 -20.89 -2.00
C ASP A 161 13.13 -21.61 -2.73
N GLU A 162 14.01 -22.28 -1.99
CA GLU A 162 14.95 -23.28 -2.52
C GLU A 162 14.22 -24.55 -3.01
N ASN A 163 12.93 -24.45 -3.33
CA ASN A 163 12.12 -25.53 -3.86
C ASN A 163 11.81 -25.21 -5.32
N GLY A 164 12.72 -25.65 -6.20
CA GLY A 164 12.58 -25.54 -7.65
C GLY A 164 11.65 -26.56 -8.30
#